data_AF-A0A8S3ZRP9-F1
#
_entry.id   AF-A0A8S3ZRP9-F1
#
_cell.length_a   1.000
_cell.length_b   1.000
_cell.length_c   1.000
_cell.angle_alpha   90.00
_cell.angle_beta   90.00
_cell.angle_gamma   90.00
#
_symmetry.space_group_name_H-M   'P 1'
#
loop_
_entity.id
_entity.type
_entity.pdbx_description
1 polymer ?
#
loop_
_entity_poly.entity_id
_entity_poly.type
_entity_poly.pdbx_seq_one_letter_code
_entity_poly.pdbx_strand_id
1 'polypeptide(L)'
;VQLEILSRDNEDDWAKFTVTITGSYQKGTSSRTPRKAETFLWVRKADLACKCPKVRKRQTYLIVGKYQSEDKLRPGFVVDRSATVIRWKDKWDRRMRRLLKQENRGNCA
;
A
#
# COMPACT_ATOMS: atom_id res chain seq x y z
N VAL A 1 -2.80 -1.63 3.59
CA VAL A 1 -1.68 -2.61 3.51
C VAL A 1 -0.37 -1.88 3.75
N GLN A 2 0.60 -2.50 4.42
CA GLN A 2 1.94 -1.97 4.64
C GLN A 2 2.88 -2.51 3.56
N LEU A 3 3.50 -1.61 2.80
CA LEU A 3 4.38 -1.92 1.67
C LEU A 3 5.77 -1.33 1.90
N GLU A 4 6.80 -2.10 1.60
CA GLU A 4 8.18 -1.62 1.49
C GLU A 4 8.56 -1.44 0.02
N ILE A 5 9.16 -0.30 -0.33
CA ILE A 5 9.58 0.01 -1.71
C ILE A 5 10.95 -0.58 -1.99
N LEU A 6 11.05 -1.47 -2.98
CA LEU A 6 12.31 -2.09 -3.40
C LEU A 6 12.98 -1.29 -4.54
N SER A 7 12.27 -1.16 -5.66
CA SER A 7 12.77 -0.50 -6.87
C SER A 7 11.70 0.43 -7.47
N ARG A 8 12.12 1.16 -8.50
CA ARG A 8 11.26 2.02 -9.31
C ARG A 8 11.73 1.92 -10.75
N ASP A 9 10.79 1.63 -11.61
CA ASP A 9 10.90 1.65 -13.06
C ASP A 9 9.86 2.61 -13.63
N ASN A 10 10.02 2.99 -14.90
CA ASN A 10 9.13 3.91 -15.58
C ASN A 10 8.61 3.24 -16.86
N GLU A 11 7.30 3.20 -17.03
CA GLU A 11 6.60 2.57 -18.16
C GLU A 11 5.58 3.58 -18.70
N ASP A 12 5.77 4.11 -19.91
CA ASP A 12 4.90 5.12 -20.55
C ASP A 12 4.52 6.30 -19.63
N ASP A 13 3.26 6.44 -19.25
CA ASP A 13 2.76 7.49 -18.35
C ASP A 13 2.78 7.08 -16.86
N TRP A 14 3.30 5.89 -16.56
CA TRP A 14 3.30 5.27 -15.24
C TRP A 14 4.70 5.11 -14.68
N ALA A 15 4.80 5.25 -13.37
CA ALA A 15 5.92 4.77 -12.59
C ALA A 15 5.47 3.47 -11.91
N LYS A 16 6.25 2.42 -12.12
CA LYS A 16 6.06 1.10 -11.52
C LYS A 16 7.05 0.95 -10.39
N PHE A 17 6.57 0.65 -9.20
CA PHE A 17 7.41 0.34 -8.06
C PHE A 17 7.25 -1.13 -7.72
N THR A 18 8.35 -1.86 -7.66
CA THR A 18 8.37 -3.19 -7.06
C THR A 18 8.34 -3.03 -5.55
N VAL A 19 7.39 -3.70 -4.91
CA VAL A 19 7.13 -3.54 -3.47
C VAL A 19 6.92 -4.88 -2.79
N THR A 20 7.28 -4.97 -1.51
CA THR A 20 6.97 -6.13 -0.68
C THR A 20 5.87 -5.78 0.31
N ILE A 21 4.81 -6.59 0.34
CA ILE A 21 3.79 -6.56 1.38
C ILE A 21 4.43 -7.09 2.66
N THR A 22 4.54 -6.23 3.68
CA THR A 22 5.11 -6.57 4.99
C THR A 22 4.05 -6.63 6.08
N GLY A 23 2.87 -6.07 5.85
CA GLY A 23 1.75 -6.06 6.78
C GLY A 23 0.42 -5.84 6.07
N SER A 24 -0.66 -6.39 6.62
CA SER A 24 -2.02 -6.24 6.09
C SER A 24 -2.95 -5.88 7.24
N TYR A 25 -3.84 -4.93 6.96
CA TYR A 25 -4.75 -4.34 7.94
C TYR A 25 -6.13 -4.19 7.28
N GLN A 26 -6.68 -5.30 6.79
CA GLN A 26 -7.98 -5.37 6.13
C GLN A 26 -8.92 -6.25 6.96
N LYS A 27 -10.22 -5.96 6.91
CA LYS A 27 -11.26 -6.78 7.55
C LYS A 27 -11.13 -8.25 7.14
N GLY A 28 -11.30 -9.16 8.09
CA GLY A 28 -11.18 -10.61 7.84
C GLY A 28 -9.75 -11.14 7.75
N THR A 29 -8.73 -10.27 7.71
CA THR A 29 -7.33 -10.73 7.86
C THR A 29 -7.05 -11.02 9.33
N SER A 30 -6.55 -12.23 9.63
CA SER A 30 -6.15 -12.57 11.01
C SER A 30 -4.98 -11.68 11.47
N SER A 31 -4.78 -11.54 12.80
CA SER A 31 -3.66 -10.74 13.34
C SER A 31 -2.27 -11.30 13.01
N ARG A 32 -2.17 -12.47 12.36
CA ARG A 32 -0.89 -13.03 11.92
C ARG A 32 -0.24 -12.08 10.93
N THR A 33 1.07 -11.91 11.10
CA THR A 33 1.92 -11.25 10.11
C THR A 33 1.69 -11.92 8.76
N PRO A 34 1.24 -11.18 7.73
CA PRO A 34 1.08 -11.76 6.41
C PRO A 34 2.42 -12.31 5.93
N ARG A 35 2.38 -13.37 5.11
CA ARG A 35 3.57 -13.82 4.39
C ARG A 35 4.06 -12.65 3.54
N LYS A 36 5.37 -12.37 3.62
CA LYS A 36 5.99 -11.38 2.74
C LYS A 36 5.71 -11.79 1.30
N ALA A 37 5.06 -10.91 0.55
CA ALA A 37 4.68 -11.15 -0.83
C ALA A 37 5.10 -9.96 -1.69
N GLU A 38 5.74 -10.23 -2.82
CA GLU A 38 6.11 -9.20 -3.79
C GLU A 38 4.91 -8.86 -4.68
N THR A 39 4.76 -7.58 -5.00
CA THR A 39 3.74 -7.06 -5.92
C THR A 39 4.21 -5.73 -6.51
N PHE A 40 3.32 -5.04 -7.22
CA PHE A 40 3.60 -3.74 -7.82
C PHE A 40 2.72 -2.64 -7.22
N LEU A 41 3.27 -1.43 -7.23
CA LEU A 41 2.56 -0.20 -6.94
C LEU A 41 2.72 0.72 -8.16
N TRP A 42 1.60 1.13 -8.76
CA TRP A 42 1.54 1.95 -9.95
C TRP A 42 1.12 3.37 -9.59
N VAL A 43 1.84 4.35 -10.10
CA VAL A 43 1.55 5.77 -9.89
C VAL A 43 1.69 6.49 -11.21
N ARG A 44 0.78 7.40 -11.56
CA ARG A 44 0.97 8.22 -12.77
C ARG A 44 2.19 9.13 -12.58
N LYS A 45 3.00 9.27 -13.63
CA LYS A 45 4.18 10.17 -13.63
C LYS A 45 3.78 11.63 -13.34
N ALA A 46 2.60 12.06 -13.82
CA ALA A 46 2.05 13.38 -13.55
C ALA A 46 1.84 13.65 -12.04
N ASP A 47 1.37 12.65 -11.30
CA ASP A 47 1.15 12.78 -9.85
C ASP A 47 2.49 12.79 -9.08
N LEU A 48 3.48 12.03 -9.55
CA LEU A 48 4.84 12.11 -9.00
C LEU A 48 5.51 13.46 -9.23
N ALA A 49 5.22 14.13 -10.35
CA ALA A 49 5.75 15.46 -10.66
C ALA A 49 5.26 16.53 -9.66
N CYS A 50 4.01 16.42 -9.18
CA CYS A 50 3.49 17.28 -8.11
C CYS A 50 3.89 16.81 -6.70
N LYS A 51 4.75 15.80 -6.59
CA LYS A 51 5.23 15.17 -5.33
C LYS A 51 4.14 14.41 -4.56
N CYS A 52 3.09 13.94 -5.26
CA CYS A 52 1.96 13.24 -4.68
C CYS A 52 1.83 11.84 -5.31
N PRO A 53 2.21 10.74 -4.65
CA PRO A 53 2.87 10.64 -3.35
C PRO A 53 4.40 10.79 -3.41
N LYS A 54 4.98 11.26 -2.30
CA LYS A 54 6.44 11.29 -2.10
C LYS A 54 6.95 9.92 -1.65
N VAL A 55 7.23 9.05 -2.61
CA VAL A 55 7.70 7.68 -2.38
C VAL A 55 9.22 7.59 -2.57
N ARG A 56 9.89 6.81 -1.72
CA ARG A 56 11.36 6.61 -1.71
C ARG A 56 11.67 5.13 -1.55
N LYS A 57 12.74 4.65 -2.19
CA LYS A 57 13.27 3.28 -2.03
C LYS A 57 13.65 3.01 -0.57
N ARG A 58 13.58 1.74 -0.14
CA ARG A 58 13.90 1.25 1.21
C ARG A 58 13.14 2.00 2.32
N GLN A 59 11.92 2.41 2.01
CA GLN A 59 11.03 3.03 2.97
C GLN A 59 9.69 2.31 2.93
N THR A 60 9.05 2.28 4.09
CA THR A 60 7.78 1.58 4.28
C THR A 60 6.63 2.57 4.33
N TYR A 61 5.51 2.21 3.72
CA TYR A 61 4.32 3.05 3.60
C TYR A 61 3.06 2.24 3.93
N LEU A 62 2.11 2.89 4.58
CA LEU A 62 0.72 2.46 4.61
C LEU A 62 0.05 2.92 3.32
N ILE A 63 -0.45 1.98 2.54
CA ILE A 63 -1.29 2.23 1.37
C ILE A 63 -2.72 1.84 1.71
N VAL A 64 -3.63 2.79 1.52
CA VAL A 64 -5.08 2.57 1.52
C VAL A 64 -5.55 2.90 0.12
N GLY A 65 -5.99 1.89 -0.62
CA GLY A 65 -6.34 2.03 -2.03
C GLY A 65 -6.79 0.71 -2.63
N LYS A 66 -7.10 0.74 -3.92
CA LYS A 66 -7.58 -0.42 -4.65
C LYS A 66 -6.41 -1.32 -5.05
N TYR A 67 -6.59 -2.62 -4.86
CA TYR A 67 -5.71 -3.66 -5.38
C TYR A 67 -6.37 -4.26 -6.62
N GLN A 68 -5.71 -4.19 -7.77
CA GLN A 68 -6.20 -4.66 -9.05
C GLN A 68 -5.44 -5.94 -9.42
N SER A 69 -5.95 -7.10 -9.05
CA SER A 69 -5.36 -8.39 -9.42
C SER A 69 -5.69 -8.81 -10.86
N GLU A 70 -6.79 -8.31 -11.42
CA GLU A 70 -7.32 -8.73 -12.71
C GLU A 70 -6.83 -7.86 -13.89
N ASP A 71 -6.24 -6.69 -13.62
CA ASP A 71 -5.63 -5.86 -14.67
C ASP A 71 -4.35 -6.55 -15.17
N LYS A 72 -4.42 -7.09 -16.40
CA LYS A 72 -3.30 -7.79 -17.05
C LYS A 72 -2.12 -6.86 -17.36
N LEU A 73 -2.39 -5.57 -17.58
CA LEU A 73 -1.36 -4.59 -17.90
C LEU A 73 -0.70 -4.06 -16.61
N ARG A 74 -1.50 -3.86 -15.56
CA ARG A 74 -1.04 -3.24 -14.30
C ARG A 74 -1.55 -4.00 -13.08
N PRO A 75 -1.06 -5.22 -12.85
CA PRO A 75 -1.42 -5.95 -11.64
C PRO A 75 -0.83 -5.24 -10.41
N GLY A 76 -1.58 -5.20 -9.32
CA GLY A 76 -1.11 -4.66 -8.04
C GLY A 76 -1.90 -3.45 -7.53
N PHE A 77 -1.26 -2.61 -6.72
CA PHE A 77 -1.89 -1.40 -6.19
C PHE A 77 -1.79 -0.26 -7.19
N VAL A 78 -2.88 0.48 -7.41
CA VAL A 78 -2.87 1.72 -8.18
C VAL A 78 -3.07 2.89 -7.22
N VAL A 79 -2.12 3.82 -7.22
CA VAL A 79 -2.24 5.09 -6.50
C VAL A 79 -2.77 6.13 -7.45
N ASP A 80 -4.02 6.49 -7.24
CA ASP A 80 -4.69 7.62 -7.85
C ASP A 80 -5.20 8.58 -6.76
N ARG A 81 -6.08 9.52 -7.12
CA ARG A 81 -6.67 10.48 -6.19
C ARG A 81 -7.55 9.85 -5.10
N SER A 82 -7.98 8.60 -5.26
CA SER A 82 -8.74 7.85 -4.26
C SER A 82 -7.86 7.06 -3.29
N ALA A 83 -6.57 6.94 -3.60
CA ALA A 83 -5.62 6.23 -2.77
C ALA A 83 -4.90 7.19 -1.80
N THR A 84 -4.65 6.70 -0.59
CA THR A 84 -3.87 7.40 0.43
C THR A 84 -2.56 6.65 0.67
N VAL A 85 -1.44 7.38 0.59
CA VAL A 85 -0.09 6.86 0.80
C VAL A 85 0.56 7.62 1.94
N ILE A 86 0.86 6.95 3.04
CA ILE A 86 1.46 7.58 4.20
C ILE A 86 2.68 6.81 4.66
N ARG A 87 3.77 7.51 4.94
CA ARG A 87 4.99 6.89 5.45
C ARG A 87 4.67 6.16 6.77
N TRP A 88 5.07 4.90 6.83
CA TRP A 88 4.88 4.06 8.00
C TRP A 88 5.63 4.61 9.21
N LYS A 89 5.04 4.46 10.39
CA LYS A 89 5.66 4.74 11.69
C LYS A 89 5.41 3.54 12.57
N ASP A 90 6.42 3.03 13.29
CA ASP A 90 6.29 1.79 14.05
C ASP A 90 5.17 1.82 15.09
N LYS A 91 4.91 3.00 15.68
CA LYS A 91 3.78 3.23 16.59
C LYS A 91 2.40 2.96 15.98
N TRP A 92 2.30 2.88 14.66
CA TRP A 92 1.06 2.60 13.94
C TRP A 92 0.67 1.14 13.96
N ASP A 93 1.62 0.20 14.07
CA ASP A 93 1.30 -1.23 14.07
C ASP A 93 0.27 -1.55 15.17
N ARG A 94 0.56 -1.14 16.41
CA ARG A 94 -0.34 -1.33 17.55
C ARG A 94 -1.68 -0.62 17.37
N ARG A 95 -1.71 0.55 16.74
CA ARG A 95 -2.94 1.34 16.51
C ARG A 95 -3.81 0.66 15.44
N MET A 96 -3.22 0.25 14.32
CA MET A 96 -3.91 -0.45 13.23
C MET A 96 -4.48 -1.79 13.71
N ARG A 97 -3.75 -2.55 14.53
CA ARG A 97 -4.25 -3.81 15.12
C ARG A 97 -5.45 -3.59 16.05
N ARG A 98 -5.45 -2.52 16.84
CA ARG A 98 -6.60 -2.17 17.70
C ARG A 98 -7.81 -1.79 16.88
N LEU A 99 -7.61 -0.96 15.85
CA LEU A 99 -8.68 -0.56 14.92
C LEU A 99 -9.29 -1.78 14.25
N LEU A 100 -8.46 -2.67 13.68
CA LEU A 100 -8.91 -3.89 13.03
C LEU A 100 -9.66 -4.83 13.99
N LYS A 101 -9.24 -4.90 15.26
CA LYS A 101 -9.96 -5.68 16.29
C LYS A 101 -11.34 -5.11 16.61
N GLN A 102 -11.50 -3.77 16.58
CA GLN A 102 -12.80 -3.13 16.75
C GLN A 102 -13.69 -3.35 15.52
N GLU A 103 -13.14 -3.17 14.32
CA GLU A 103 -13.83 -3.41 13.05
C GLU A 103 -14.31 -4.87 12.94
N ASN A 104 -13.47 -5.86 13.28
CA ASN A 104 -13.85 -7.28 13.28
C ASN A 104 -14.94 -7.61 14.31
N ARG A 105 -15.18 -6.76 15.31
CA ARG A 105 -16.28 -6.88 16.27
C ARG A 105 -17.55 -6.13 15.83
N GLY A 106 -17.54 -5.49 14.66
CA GLY A 106 -18.64 -4.66 14.19
C GLY A 106 -18.68 -3.26 14.80
N ASN A 107 -17.67 -2.86 15.57
CA ASN A 107 -17.60 -1.56 16.23
C ASN A 107 -16.90 -0.53 15.32
N CYS A 108 -17.43 -0.32 14.12
CA CYS A 108 -17.02 0.81 13.30
C CYS A 108 -17.69 2.07 13.86
N ALA A 109 -16.88 3.05 14.26
CA ALA A 109 -17.37 4.36 14.70
C ALA A 109 -17.87 5.19 13.51
#